data_AF-A0A560JYJ8-F1
#
_entry.id   AF-A0A560JYJ8-F1
#
_cell.length_a   1.000
_cell.length_b   1.000
_cell.length_c   1.000
_cell.angle_alpha   90.00
_cell.angle_beta   90.00
_cell.angle_gamma   90.00
#
_symmetry.space_group_name_H-M   'P 1'
#
loop_
_entity.id
_entity.type
_entity.pdbx_description
1 polymer ?
#
loop_
_entity_poly.entity_id
_entity_poly.type
_entity_poly.pdbx_seq_one_letter_code
_entity_poly.pdbx_strand_id
1 'polypeptide(L)' 'MAQHARLRIDAGVQVYFCDPHSPWQRGTNENTNGSLRQYFPKGTDLSMHNAADLEAVALALNTRPRKTLG' A
#
# COMPACT_ATOMS: atom_id res chain seq x y z
N MET A 1 -16.26 -7.21 -2.43
CA MET A 1 -15.49 -7.98 -1.42
C MET A 1 -15.91 -9.46 -1.39
N ALA A 2 -15.99 -10.15 -2.53
CA ALA A 2 -16.64 -11.47 -2.59
C ALA A 2 -15.68 -12.68 -2.70
N GLN A 3 -14.44 -12.47 -3.15
CA GLN A 3 -13.55 -13.60 -3.51
C GLN A 3 -12.42 -13.86 -2.51
N HIS A 4 -12.42 -13.23 -1.33
CA HIS A 4 -11.34 -13.43 -0.35
C HIS A 4 -11.24 -14.88 0.15
N ALA A 5 -12.39 -15.59 0.23
CA ALA A 5 -12.41 -17.01 0.60
C ALA A 5 -11.73 -17.88 -0.47
N ARG A 6 -11.99 -17.59 -1.76
CA ARG A 6 -11.34 -18.27 -2.88
C ARG A 6 -9.84 -17.95 -2.92
N LEU A 7 -9.46 -16.68 -2.78
CA LEU A 7 -8.05 -16.25 -2.74
C LEU A 7 -7.26 -16.98 -1.65
N ARG A 8 -7.84 -17.11 -0.44
CA ARG A 8 -7.22 -17.85 0.67
C ARG A 8 -6.92 -19.30 0.29
N ILE A 9 -7.83 -19.97 -0.41
CA ILE A 9 -7.68 -21.38 -0.81
C ILE A 9 -6.67 -21.48 -1.95
N ASP A 10 -6.91 -20.76 -3.04
CA ASP A 10 -6.14 -20.87 -4.28
C ASP A 10 -4.68 -20.47 -4.08
N ALA A 11 -4.41 -19.44 -3.26
CA ALA A 11 -3.05 -18.95 -2.99
C ALA A 11 -2.46 -19.43 -1.65
N GLY A 12 -3.24 -20.13 -0.81
CA GLY A 12 -2.79 -20.59 0.51
C GLY A 12 -2.46 -19.47 1.52
N VAL A 13 -3.00 -18.27 1.33
CA VAL A 13 -2.68 -17.09 2.16
C VAL A 13 -3.76 -16.80 3.19
N GLN A 14 -3.36 -16.26 4.34
CA GLN A 14 -4.31 -15.75 5.32
C GLN A 14 -4.81 -14.36 4.91
N VAL A 15 -6.10 -14.11 5.12
CA VAL A 15 -6.74 -12.82 4.84
C VAL A 15 -7.31 -12.27 6.13
N TYR A 16 -7.00 -11.02 6.42
CA TYR A 16 -7.44 -10.31 7.62
C TYR A 16 -8.20 -9.04 7.22
N PHE A 17 -9.17 -8.65 8.05
CA PHE A 17 -9.94 -7.42 7.88
C PHE A 17 -9.78 -6.55 9.12
N CYS A 18 -9.83 -5.23 8.91
CA CYS A 18 -9.92 -4.27 10.01
C CYS A 18 -11.39 -4.00 10.31
N ASP A 19 -11.67 -3.73 11.58
CA ASP A 19 -12.97 -3.27 12.05
C ASP A 19 -13.34 -1.94 11.36
N PRO A 20 -14.64 -1.71 11.11
CA PRO A 20 -15.11 -0.44 10.60
C PRO A 20 -14.65 0.72 11.48
N HIS A 21 -14.23 1.82 10.85
CA HIS A 21 -13.75 3.03 11.52
C HIS A 21 -12.50 2.84 12.42
N SER A 22 -11.74 1.76 12.23
CA SER A 22 -10.52 1.45 12.98
C SER A 22 -9.24 1.55 12.13
N PRO A 23 -8.87 2.73 11.61
CA PRO A 23 -7.70 2.88 10.74
C PRO A 23 -6.37 2.51 11.43
N TRP A 24 -6.30 2.55 12.76
CA TRP A 24 -5.10 2.15 13.51
C TRP A 24 -4.75 0.66 13.34
N GLN A 25 -5.72 -0.21 13.03
CA GLN A 25 -5.46 -1.63 12.74
C GLN A 25 -4.72 -1.84 11.40
N ARG A 26 -4.57 -0.78 10.61
CA ARG A 26 -3.77 -0.73 9.38
C ARG A 26 -2.74 0.40 9.41
N GLY A 27 -2.21 0.73 10.59
CA GLY A 27 -1.33 1.88 10.79
C GLY A 27 -0.13 1.95 9.81
N THR A 28 0.48 0.82 9.47
CA THR A 28 1.56 0.78 8.47
C THR A 28 1.09 1.22 7.09
N ASN A 29 -0.10 0.77 6.64
CA ASN A 29 -0.65 1.15 5.34
C ASN A 29 -0.98 2.64 5.31
N GLU A 30 -1.54 3.18 6.40
CA GLU A 30 -1.84 4.61 6.50
C GLU A 30 -0.57 5.46 6.43
N ASN A 31 0.49 5.05 7.13
CA ASN A 31 1.79 5.73 7.08
C ASN A 31 2.43 5.66 5.67
N THR A 32 2.41 4.49 5.03
CA THR A 32 2.92 4.30 3.67
C THR A 32 2.13 5.13 2.66
N ASN A 33 0.80 5.17 2.77
CA ASN A 33 -0.06 6.02 1.92
C ASN A 33 0.26 7.51 2.11
N GLY A 34 0.59 7.94 3.33
CA GLY A 34 1.08 9.30 3.60
C GLY A 34 2.37 9.62 2.85
N SER A 35 3.30 8.66 2.79
CA SER A 35 4.56 8.80 2.04
C SER A 35 4.34 8.80 0.52
N LEU A 36 3.47 7.92 0.02
CA LEU A 36 3.10 7.88 -1.41
C LEU A 36 2.50 9.20 -1.89
N ARG A 37 1.71 9.86 -1.04
CA ARG A 37 1.09 11.16 -1.34
C ARG A 37 2.08 12.32 -1.49
N GLN A 38 3.35 12.14 -1.11
CA GLN A 38 4.42 13.11 -1.39
C GLN A 38 4.82 13.09 -2.87
N TYR A 39 4.59 11.97 -3.58
CA TYR A 39 4.87 11.80 -5.01
C TYR A 39 3.59 11.97 -5.85
N PHE A 40 2.49 11.37 -5.39
CA PHE A 40 1.21 11.40 -6.09
C PHE A 40 0.14 11.97 -5.16
N PRO A 41 -0.13 13.30 -5.23
CA PRO A 41 -1.18 13.93 -4.44
C PRO A 41 -2.50 13.15 -4.50
N LYS A 42 -3.31 13.28 -3.44
CA LYS A 42 -4.60 12.58 -3.40
C LYS A 42 -5.45 12.96 -4.62
N GLY A 43 -5.89 11.97 -5.38
CA GLY A 43 -6.69 12.18 -6.60
C GLY A 43 -5.87 12.22 -7.89
N THR A 44 -4.53 12.08 -7.83
CA THR A 44 -3.72 11.86 -9.03
C THR A 44 -4.19 10.62 -9.78
N ASP A 45 -4.41 10.76 -11.08
CA ASP A 45 -4.65 9.64 -11.99
C ASP A 45 -3.33 8.94 -12.30
N LEU A 46 -3.13 7.76 -11.70
CA LEU A 46 -1.91 6.97 -11.89
C LEU A 46 -1.78 6.40 -13.31
N SER A 47 -2.87 6.34 -14.09
CA SER A 47 -2.81 5.84 -15.47
C SER A 47 -2.06 6.76 -16.43
N MET A 48 -1.87 8.02 -16.05
CA MET A 48 -1.10 9.01 -16.79
C MET A 48 0.42 8.82 -16.66
N HIS A 49 0.87 8.00 -15.70
CA HIS A 49 2.27 7.69 -15.46
C HIS A 49 2.65 6.37 -16.12
N ASN A 50 3.83 6.31 -16.72
CA ASN A 50 4.31 5.06 -17.31
C ASN A 50 4.79 4.09 -16.21
N ALA A 51 4.99 2.82 -16.57
CA ALA A 51 5.41 1.80 -15.60
C ALA A 51 6.76 2.12 -14.92
N ALA A 52 7.71 2.71 -15.65
CA ALA A 52 9.02 3.07 -15.11
C ALA A 52 8.93 4.22 -14.08
N ASP A 53 8.04 5.20 -14.28
CA ASP A 53 7.79 6.27 -13.33
C ASP A 53 7.25 5.71 -12.00
N LEU A 54 6.28 4.79 -12.10
CA LEU A 54 5.68 4.13 -10.94
C LEU A 54 6.70 3.26 -10.19
N GLU A 55 7.55 2.54 -10.94
CA GLU A 55 8.60 1.70 -10.37
C GLU A 55 9.68 2.52 -9.68
N ALA A 56 10.08 3.67 -10.25
CA ALA A 56 11.05 4.58 -9.64
C ALA A 56 10.54 5.10 -8.28
N VAL A 57 9.26 5.47 -8.19
CA VAL A 57 8.65 5.88 -6.90
C VAL A 57 8.56 4.71 -5.93
N ALA A 58 8.16 3.52 -6.39
CA ALA A 58 8.12 2.33 -5.55
C ALA A 58 9.51 1.99 -4.99
N LEU A 59 10.55 2.07 -5.80
CA LEU A 59 11.94 1.85 -5.39
C LEU A 59 12.37 2.88 -4.35
N ALA A 60 12.08 4.17 -4.58
CA ALA A 60 12.41 5.23 -3.63
C ALA A 60 11.70 5.03 -2.28
N LEU A 61 10.43 4.61 -2.28
CA LEU A 61 9.69 4.33 -1.06
C LEU A 61 10.21 3.09 -0.31
N ASN A 62 10.56 2.04 -1.04
CA ASN A 62 11.02 0.77 -0.46
C ASN A 62 12.46 0.86 0.08
N THR A 63 13.30 1.70 -0.51
CA THR A 63 14.70 1.91 -0.09
C THR A 63 14.87 3.09 0.87
N ARG A 64 13.82 3.88 1.11
CA ARG A 64 13.84 4.99 2.07
C ARG A 64 14.24 4.50 3.47
N PRO A 65 15.32 5.05 4.08
CA PRO A 65 15.72 4.71 5.43
C PRO A 65 14.56 4.95 6.41
N ARG A 66 14.32 3.96 7.29
CA ARG A 66 13.29 4.05 8.32
C ARG A 66 13.96 4.36 9.65
N LYS A 67 13.56 5.48 10.26
CA LYS A 67 14.10 5.95 11.56
C LYS A 67 14.13 4.87 12.65
N THR A 68 13.20 3.91 12.63
CA THR A 68 13.11 2.84 13.63
C THR A 68 13.98 1.62 13.35
N LEU A 69 14.67 1.57 12.20
CA LEU A 69 15.46 0.41 11.76
C LEU A 69 16.98 0.69 11.67
N GLY A 70 17.43 1.90 12.02
CA GLY A 70 18.83 2.34 11.95
C GLY A 70 18.96 3.78 11.51
#